data_AF-A0A2T5K7M6-F1
#
_entry.id   AF-A0A2T5K7M6-F1
#
_cell.length_a   1.000
_cell.length_b   1.000
_cell.length_c   1.000
_cell.angle_alpha   90.00
_cell.angle_beta   90.00
_cell.angle_gamma   90.00
#
_symmetry.space_group_name_H-M   'P 1'
#
loop_
_entity.id
_entity.type
_entity.pdbx_description
1 polymer ?
#
loop_
_entity_poly.entity_id
_entity_poly.type
_entity_poly.pdbx_seq_one_letter_code
_entity_poly.pdbx_strand_id
1 'polypeptide(L)' 'MGRALLLLLALAACADPNAPHLGLGVGVGPGGVSVHPRMSTRVGATSVGVSPYGASVGTGIGNVGVAVGGGF' A
#
# COMPACT_ATOMS: atom_id res chain seq x y z
N MET A 1 -30.53 -9.92 18.50
CA MET A 1 -29.39 -10.65 17.91
C MET A 1 -29.14 -10.28 16.44
N GLY A 2 -30.16 -10.16 15.57
CA GLY A 2 -29.94 -9.85 14.13
C GLY A 2 -29.32 -8.47 13.80
N ARG A 3 -29.52 -7.45 14.63
CA ARG A 3 -29.03 -6.08 14.38
C ARG A 3 -27.50 -5.95 14.49
N ALA A 4 -26.89 -6.64 15.45
CA ALA A 4 -25.44 -6.64 15.65
C ALA A 4 -24.71 -7.39 14.52
N LEU A 5 -25.30 -8.49 14.04
CA LEU A 5 -24.78 -9.26 12.92
C LEU A 5 -24.74 -8.43 11.62
N LEU A 6 -25.79 -7.65 11.34
CA LEU A 6 -25.84 -6.74 10.18
C LEU A 6 -24.77 -5.63 10.25
N LEU A 7 -24.53 -5.07 11.44
CA LEU A 7 -23.48 -4.06 11.64
C LEU A 7 -22.07 -4.66 11.43
N LEU A 8 -21.84 -5.89 11.88
CA LEU A 8 -20.58 -6.60 11.66
C LEU A 8 -20.36 -6.94 10.18
N LEU A 9 -21.39 -7.37 9.45
CA LEU A 9 -21.30 -7.61 8.01
C LEU A 9 -21.04 -6.32 7.22
N ALA A 10 -21.68 -5.22 7.59
CA ALA A 10 -21.43 -3.92 6.97
C ALA A 10 -20.00 -3.42 7.22
N LEU A 11 -19.47 -3.65 8.42
CA LEU A 11 -18.09 -3.29 8.75
C LEU A 11 -17.08 -4.18 8.01
N ALA A 12 -17.36 -5.47 7.88
CA ALA A 12 -16.54 -6.41 7.12
C ALA A 12 -16.54 -6.07 5.61
N ALA A 13 -17.65 -5.57 5.07
CA ALA A 13 -17.73 -5.10 3.70
C ALA A 13 -16.92 -3.81 3.44
N CYS A 14 -16.68 -2.99 4.48
CA CYS A 14 -15.83 -1.81 4.41
C CYS A 14 -14.32 -2.13 4.53
N ALA A 15 -13.96 -3.30 5.06
CA ALA A 15 -12.58 -3.73 5.21
C ALA A 15 -12.10 -4.44 3.94
N ASP A 16 -11.92 -3.70 2.84
CA ASP A 16 -11.29 -4.25 1.64
C ASP A 16 -9.78 -4.42 1.90
N PRO A 17 -9.24 -5.66 1.92
CA PRO A 17 -7.82 -5.90 2.12
C PRO A 17 -6.95 -5.36 0.97
N ASN A 18 -7.56 -4.99 -0.15
CA ASN A 18 -6.92 -4.37 -1.31
C ASN A 18 -7.12 -2.86 -1.37
N ALA A 19 -7.81 -2.26 -0.38
CA ALA A 19 -8.04 -0.83 -0.34
C ALA A 19 -6.70 -0.06 -0.45
N PRO A 20 -6.67 1.06 -1.17
CA PRO A 20 -5.48 1.89 -1.23
C PRO A 20 -5.12 2.38 0.17
N HIS A 21 -3.85 2.24 0.54
CA HIS A 21 -3.29 2.76 1.78
C HIS A 21 -2.33 3.90 1.47
N LEU A 22 -2.40 4.94 2.30
CA LEU A 22 -1.47 6.05 2.28
C LEU A 22 -0.38 5.82 3.33
N GLY A 23 0.87 5.95 2.92
CA GLY A 23 2.04 5.83 3.77
C GLY A 23 3.06 6.93 3.48
N LEU A 24 4.15 6.90 4.23
CA LEU A 24 5.30 7.77 4.03
C LEU A 24 6.50 6.92 3.63
N GLY A 25 7.13 7.27 2.51
CA GLY A 25 8.44 6.77 2.13
C GLY A 25 9.51 7.65 2.76
N VAL A 26 10.49 7.03 3.41
CA VAL A 26 11.67 7.70 3.94
C VAL A 26 12.90 7.17 3.21
N GLY A 27 13.63 8.04 2.53
CA GLY A 27 14.88 7.73 1.85
C GLY A 27 16.04 8.50 2.48
N VAL A 28 17.17 7.84 2.67
CA VAL A 28 18.41 8.47 3.12
C VAL A 28 19.44 8.37 2.01
N GLY A 29 19.98 9.51 1.59
CA GLY A 29 21.00 9.58 0.56
C GLY A 29 22.02 10.71 0.80
N PRO A 30 22.99 10.89 -0.11
CA PRO A 30 24.05 11.89 0.04
C PRO A 30 23.54 13.34 0.17
N GLY A 31 22.36 13.62 -0.37
CA GLY A 31 21.68 14.92 -0.27
C GLY A 31 20.81 15.09 0.97
N GLY A 32 20.77 14.13 1.90
CA GLY A 32 20.00 14.18 3.14
C GLY A 32 18.86 13.17 3.21
N VAL A 33 17.87 13.48 4.05
CA VAL A 33 16.67 12.65 4.26
C VAL A 33 15.53 13.19 3.41
N SER A 34 14.96 12.34 2.56
CA SER A 34 13.72 12.63 1.83
C SER A 34 12.56 11.91 2.49
N VAL A 35 11.47 12.65 2.75
CA VAL A 35 10.20 12.08 3.21
C VAL A 35 9.15 12.46 2.20
N HIS A 36 8.43 11.47 1.66
CA HIS A 36 7.40 11.72 0.68
C HIS A 36 6.18 10.84 0.90
N PRO A 37 4.98 11.35 0.56
CA PRO A 37 3.79 10.54 0.57
C PRO A 37 3.91 9.44 -0.49
N ARG A 38 3.45 8.25 -0.13
CA ARG A 38 3.33 7.10 -1.02
C ARG A 38 1.94 6.52 -0.88
N MET A 39 1.25 6.35 -1.99
CA MET A 39 0.01 5.59 -2.03
C MET A 39 0.31 4.20 -2.59
N SER A 40 -0.24 3.15 -2.00
CA SER A 40 -0.10 1.80 -2.53
C SER A 40 -1.39 0.99 -2.36
N THR A 41 -1.61 0.05 -3.25
CA THR A 41 -2.73 -0.89 -3.24
C THR A 41 -2.20 -2.27 -3.60
N ARG A 42 -2.99 -3.31 -3.30
CA ARG A 42 -2.67 -4.69 -3.62
C ARG A 42 -3.66 -5.20 -4.66
N VAL A 43 -3.15 -5.94 -5.65
CA VAL A 43 -3.94 -6.67 -6.63
C VAL A 43 -3.44 -8.12 -6.61
N GLY A 44 -4.13 -8.97 -5.84
CA GLY A 44 -3.70 -10.35 -5.60
C GLY A 44 -2.37 -10.41 -4.83
N ALA A 45 -1.35 -11.06 -5.40
CA ALA A 45 -0.01 -11.15 -4.81
C ALA A 45 0.88 -9.92 -5.13
N THR A 46 0.41 -9.01 -5.98
CA THR A 46 1.16 -7.87 -6.48
C THR A 46 0.78 -6.61 -5.71
N SER A 47 1.75 -5.78 -5.33
CA SER A 47 1.53 -4.42 -4.83
C SER A 47 1.88 -3.41 -5.92
N VAL A 48 1.07 -2.37 -6.02
CA VAL A 48 1.34 -1.22 -6.89
C VAL A 48 1.43 0.00 -6.00
N GLY A 49 2.40 0.87 -6.24
CA GLY A 49 2.58 2.08 -5.46
C GLY A 49 3.04 3.26 -6.30
N VAL A 50 2.55 4.44 -5.94
CA VAL A 50 2.87 5.71 -6.60
C VAL A 50 3.30 6.74 -5.56
N SER A 51 4.25 7.59 -5.96
CA SER A 51 4.81 8.68 -5.18
C SER A 51 5.07 9.88 -6.11
N PRO A 52 5.29 11.09 -5.56
CA PRO A 52 5.63 12.26 -6.38
C PRO A 52 6.84 12.07 -7.30
N TYR A 53 7.71 11.10 -6.99
CA TYR A 53 8.94 10.84 -7.73
C TYR A 53 8.81 9.71 -8.73
N GLY A 54 7.68 8.99 -8.76
CA GLY A 54 7.48 7.89 -9.70
C GLY A 54 6.59 6.77 -9.19
N ALA A 55 6.53 5.70 -9.99
CA ALA A 55 5.69 4.53 -9.75
C ALA A 55 6.54 3.27 -9.51
N SER A 56 5.99 2.34 -8.74
CA SER A 56 6.61 1.08 -8.37
C SER A 56 5.58 -0.05 -8.45
N VAL A 57 6.03 -1.21 -8.93
CA VAL A 57 5.26 -2.46 -8.89
C VAL A 57 6.12 -3.48 -8.17
N GLY A 58 5.55 -4.15 -7.17
CA GLY A 58 6.21 -5.19 -6.43
C GLY A 58 5.37 -6.43 -6.28
N THR A 59 6.02 -7.52 -5.93
CA THR A 59 5.38 -8.79 -5.61
C THR A 59 6.03 -9.37 -4.36
N GLY A 60 5.27 -10.14 -3.59
CA GLY A 60 5.74 -10.77 -2.37
C GLY A 60 5.78 -12.29 -2.49
N ILE A 61 6.85 -12.92 -2.03
CA ILE A 61 6.92 -14.35 -1.77
C ILE A 61 7.15 -14.53 -0.27
N GLY A 62 6.12 -14.96 0.46
CA GLY A 62 6.16 -15.04 1.92
C GLY A 62 6.34 -13.66 2.56
N ASN A 63 7.38 -13.50 3.39
CA ASN A 63 7.69 -12.24 4.09
C ASN A 63 8.65 -11.32 3.31
N VAL A 64 9.05 -11.70 2.09
CA VAL A 64 9.98 -10.92 1.27
C VAL A 64 9.21 -10.27 0.13
N GLY A 65 9.24 -8.94 0.08
CA GLY A 65 8.72 -8.15 -1.03
C GLY A 65 9.85 -7.70 -1.95
N VAL A 66 9.70 -7.91 -3.26
CA VAL A 66 10.59 -7.35 -4.29
C VAL A 66 9.78 -6.33 -5.08
N ALA A 67 10.31 -5.13 -5.26
CA ALA A 67 9.67 -4.09 -6.06
C ALA A 67 10.63 -3.52 -7.09
N VAL A 68 10.12 -3.26 -8.29
CA VAL A 68 10.79 -2.53 -9.35
C VAL A 68 10.02 -1.23 -9.57
N GLY A 69 10.73 -0.12 -9.54
CA GLY A 69 10.12 1.20 -9.73
C GLY A 69 11.08 2.15 -10.44
N GLY A 70 10.51 3.01 -11.27
CA GLY A 70 11.24 4.05 -11.97
C GLY A 70 10.94 5.40 -11.33
N GLY A 71 11.99 6.15 -11.01
CA GLY A 71 11.89 7.55 -10.59
C GLY A 71 12.20 8.49 -11.77
N PHE A 72 11.51 9.63 -11.84
CA PHE A 72 11.82 10.72 -12.77
C PHE A 72 12.82 11.70 -12.15
#